data_AF-A0A7C1LPQ9-F1
#
_entry.id   AF-A0A7C1LPQ9-F1
#
_cell.length_a   1.000
_cell.length_b   1.000
_cell.length_c   1.000
_cell.angle_alpha   90.00
_cell.angle_beta   90.00
_cell.angle_gamma   90.00
#
_symmetry.space_group_name_H-M   'P 1'
#
loop_
_entity.id
_entity.type
_entity.pdbx_description
1 polymer ?
#
loop_
_entity_poly.entity_id
_entity_poly.type
_entity_poly.pdbx_seq_one_letter_code
_entity_poly.pdbx_strand_id
1 'polypeptide(L)'
;MVDLALIKPRLMGPNFKRLLKSLSLTKWRVSKDCNITYRTLINWQAGKTTPSDELAIRVGKYLGIIGSTEQEIMEIKKQMKELQDRIERLSK
;
A
#
# COMPACT_ATOMS: atom_id res chain seq x y z
N MET A 1 5.78 -10.46 -6.71
CA MET A 1 6.42 -9.24 -7.24
C MET A 1 5.51 -8.06 -6.89
N VAL A 2 6.06 -6.97 -6.33
CA VAL A 2 5.26 -5.79 -5.95
C VAL A 2 4.86 -5.04 -7.22
N ASP A 3 3.55 -4.82 -7.43
CA ASP A 3 3.06 -4.08 -8.59
C ASP A 3 3.21 -2.56 -8.39
N LEU A 4 4.34 -2.02 -8.85
CA LEU A 4 4.66 -0.60 -8.73
C LEU A 4 3.80 0.30 -9.61
N ALA A 5 3.22 -0.23 -10.70
CA ALA A 5 2.32 0.52 -11.56
C ALA A 5 1.01 0.84 -10.82
N LEU A 6 0.59 -0.02 -9.89
CA LEU A 6 -0.56 0.21 -9.01
C LEU A 6 -0.23 1.14 -7.82
N ILE A 7 1.00 1.09 -7.30
CA ILE A 7 1.38 1.80 -6.07
C ILE A 7 1.74 3.26 -6.31
N LYS A 8 2.59 3.55 -7.31
CA LYS A 8 3.10 4.91 -7.54
C LYS A 8 1.97 5.94 -7.74
N PRO A 9 0.89 5.67 -8.50
CA PRO A 9 -0.23 6.61 -8.63
C PRO A 9 -0.96 6.93 -7.33
N ARG A 10 -0.95 6.02 -6.34
CA ARG A 10 -1.53 6.25 -5.01
C ARG A 10 -0.67 7.18 -4.15
N LEU A 11 0.64 7.18 -4.39
CA LEU A 11 1.63 8.02 -3.68
C LEU A 11 1.80 9.41 -4.30
N MET A 12 1.05 9.74 -5.35
CA MET A 12 1.18 10.99 -6.09
C MET A 12 -0.12 11.80 -6.13
N GLY A 13 0.02 13.09 -6.39
CA GLY A 13 -1.11 13.95 -6.73
C GLY A 13 -2.18 14.06 -5.63
N PRO A 14 -3.45 14.26 -6.01
CA PRO A 14 -4.56 14.31 -5.06
C PRO A 14 -4.83 12.96 -4.39
N ASN A 15 -4.41 11.83 -4.98
CA ASN A 15 -4.54 10.51 -4.38
C ASN A 15 -3.74 10.42 -3.09
N PHE A 16 -2.51 10.93 -3.11
CA PHE A 16 -1.66 10.91 -1.92
C PHE A 16 -2.26 11.71 -0.78
N LYS A 17 -2.80 12.90 -1.05
CA LYS A 17 -3.48 13.72 -0.03
C LYS A 17 -4.70 12.99 0.56
N ARG A 18 -5.51 12.33 -0.28
CA ARG A 18 -6.67 11.56 0.17
C ARG A 18 -6.27 10.37 1.04
N LEU A 19 -5.24 9.64 0.63
CA LEU A 19 -4.70 8.49 1.36
C LEU A 19 -4.19 8.89 2.75
N LEU A 20 -3.42 9.98 2.85
CA LEU A 20 -2.95 10.45 4.15
C LEU A 20 -4.12 10.87 5.06
N LYS A 21 -5.15 11.50 4.49
CA LYS A 21 -6.36 11.87 5.23
C LYS A 21 -7.11 10.65 5.76
N SER A 22 -7.26 9.58 4.97
CA SER A 22 -7.95 8.36 5.43
C SER A 22 -7.19 7.61 6.51
N LEU A 23 -5.86 7.77 6.56
CA LEU A 23 -4.99 7.16 7.57
C LEU A 23 -4.73 8.07 8.78
N SER A 24 -5.34 9.27 8.83
CA SER A 24 -5.05 10.28 9.85
C SER A 24 -3.56 10.62 9.99
N LEU A 25 -2.82 10.56 8.88
CA LEU A 25 -1.38 10.82 8.81
C LEU A 25 -1.07 12.19 8.21
N THR A 26 0.07 12.73 8.60
CA THR A 26 0.63 13.94 8.00
C THR A 26 1.84 13.60 7.13
N LYS A 27 2.12 14.41 6.10
CA LYS A 27 3.36 14.31 5.33
C LYS A 27 4.61 14.40 6.22
N TRP A 28 4.53 15.16 7.33
CA TRP A 28 5.63 15.25 8.29
C TRP A 28 5.90 13.90 8.95
N ARG A 29 4.85 13.18 9.36
CA ARG A 29 4.98 11.85 9.95
C ARG A 29 5.59 10.85 8.97
N VAL A 30 5.11 10.82 7.73
CA VAL A 30 5.68 9.99 6.66
C VAL A 30 7.15 10.36 6.39
N SER A 31 7.48 11.64 6.39
CA SER A 31 8.86 12.12 6.21
C SER A 31 9.80 11.57 7.27
N LYS A 32 9.40 11.63 8.54
CA LYS A 32 10.18 11.12 9.67
C LYS A 32 10.28 9.60 9.67
N ASP A 33 9.16 8.91 9.54
CA ASP A 33 9.12 7.45 9.71
C ASP A 33 9.68 6.69 8.49
N CYS A 34 9.62 7.27 7.28
CA CYS A 34 10.18 6.66 6.08
C CYS A 34 11.58 7.18 5.70
N ASN A 35 12.15 8.08 6.51
CA ASN A 35 13.42 8.76 6.21
C ASN A 35 13.46 9.34 4.77
N ILE A 36 12.47 10.18 4.46
CA ILE A 36 12.34 10.86 3.18
C ILE A 36 12.13 12.35 3.44
N THR A 37 12.71 13.23 2.63
CA THR A 37 12.56 14.67 2.87
C THR A 37 11.09 15.10 2.70
N TYR A 38 10.64 16.03 3.55
CA TYR A 38 9.31 16.62 3.43
C TYR A 38 9.09 17.27 2.04
N ARG A 39 10.14 17.85 1.46
CA ARG A 39 10.12 18.43 0.12
C ARG A 39 9.82 17.39 -0.97
N THR A 40 10.38 16.19 -0.85
CA THR A 40 10.09 15.09 -1.77
C THR A 40 8.59 14.73 -1.75
N LEU A 41 7.99 14.65 -0.55
CA LEU A 41 6.56 14.36 -0.41
C LEU A 41 5.66 15.49 -0.94
N ILE A 42 6.07 16.75 -0.81
CA ILE A 42 5.40 17.88 -1.47
C ILE A 42 5.43 17.70 -2.99
N ASN A 43 6.60 17.39 -3.56
CA ASN A 43 6.74 17.23 -5.00
C ASN A 43 5.92 16.05 -5.53
N TRP A 44 5.84 14.95 -4.79
CA TRP A 44 4.95 13.82 -5.11
C TRP A 44 3.48 14.22 -5.10
N GLN A 45 3.03 14.91 -4.04
CA GLN A 45 1.65 15.39 -3.94
C GLN A 45 1.29 16.39 -5.04
N ALA A 46 2.26 17.18 -5.50
CA ALA A 46 2.09 18.11 -6.61
C ALA A 46 2.23 17.43 -7.99
N GLY A 47 2.56 16.14 -8.05
CA GLY A 47 2.79 15.41 -9.31
C GLY A 47 4.06 15.81 -10.05
N LYS A 48 4.97 16.56 -9.42
CA LYS A 48 6.21 17.07 -10.04
C LYS A 48 7.27 16.00 -10.23
N THR A 49 7.27 14.98 -9.39
CA THR A 49 8.26 13.91 -9.41
C THR A 49 7.60 12.58 -9.04
N THR A 50 7.98 11.52 -9.73
CA THR A 50 7.54 10.15 -9.45
C THR A 50 8.45 9.51 -8.39
N PRO A 51 7.91 8.76 -7.41
CA PRO A 51 8.72 7.97 -6.49
C PRO A 51 9.63 6.98 -7.24
N SER A 52 10.88 6.85 -6.79
CA SER A 52 11.70 5.69 -7.17
C SER A 52 11.09 4.40 -6.63
N ASP A 53 11.45 3.27 -7.21
CA ASP A 53 10.91 1.96 -6.82
C ASP A 53 11.15 1.67 -5.33
N GLU A 54 12.38 1.93 -4.87
CA GLU A 54 12.76 1.75 -3.47
C GLU A 54 11.91 2.62 -2.53
N LEU A 55 11.73 3.90 -2.87
CA LEU A 55 10.93 4.83 -2.07
C LEU A 55 9.44 4.48 -2.12
N ALA A 56 8.93 4.06 -3.28
CA ALA A 56 7.56 3.60 -3.44
C ALA A 56 7.28 2.37 -2.57
N ILE A 57 8.21 1.41 -2.52
CA ILE A 57 8.08 0.22 -1.68
C ILE A 57 8.10 0.59 -0.21
N ARG A 58 9.07 1.41 0.22
CA ARG A 58 9.22 1.81 1.63
C ARG A 58 8.01 2.58 2.15
N VAL A 59 7.57 3.61 1.41
CA VAL A 59 6.39 4.40 1.78
C VAL A 59 5.11 3.57 1.62
N GLY A 60 5.02 2.72 0.60
CA GLY A 60 3.88 1.83 0.38
C GLY A 60 3.69 0.82 1.51
N LYS A 61 4.77 0.25 2.06
CA LYS A 61 4.74 -0.61 3.25
C LYS A 61 4.28 0.17 4.49
N TYR A 62 4.86 1.34 4.73
CA TYR A 62 4.49 2.17 5.87
C TYR A 62 3.00 2.59 5.85
N LEU A 63 2.48 2.91 4.67
CA LEU A 63 1.08 3.31 4.48
C LEU A 63 0.11 2.11 4.36
N GLY A 64 0.59 0.86 4.49
CA GLY A 64 -0.23 -0.35 4.37
C GLY A 64 -0.80 -0.60 2.96
N ILE A 65 -0.27 0.07 1.93
CA ILE A 65 -0.63 -0.17 0.52
C ILE A 65 -0.01 -1.49 0.05
N ILE A 66 1.19 -1.77 0.54
CA ILE A 66 1.87 -3.04 0.38
C ILE A 66 1.65 -3.77 1.68
N GLY A 67 0.65 -4.66 1.69
CA GLY A 67 0.36 -5.51 2.83
C GLY A 67 1.62 -6.24 3.28
N SER A 68 1.81 -6.35 4.60
CA SER A 68 2.67 -7.36 5.19
C SER A 68 2.06 -8.70 4.81
N THR A 69 2.50 -9.22 3.66
CA THR A 69 1.86 -10.27 2.87
C THR A 69 1.48 -11.51 3.67
N GLU A 70 2.14 -11.80 4.79
CA GLU A 70 1.91 -13.03 5.53
C GLU A 70 0.52 -13.13 6.16
N GLN A 71 0.01 -12.08 6.80
CA GLN A 71 -1.28 -12.15 7.52
C GLN A 71 -2.46 -12.18 6.55
N GLU A 72 -2.43 -11.35 5.51
CA GLU A 72 -3.46 -11.34 4.47
C GLU A 72 -3.45 -12.63 3.64
N ILE A 73 -2.26 -13.16 3.30
CA ILE A 73 -2.15 -14.46 2.61
C ILE A 73 -2.67 -15.59 3.50
N MET A 74 -2.39 -15.58 4.82
CA MET A 74 -2.90 -16.59 5.74
C MET A 74 -4.44 -16.57 5.80
N GLU A 75 -5.05 -15.39 5.91
CA GLU A 75 -6.50 -15.25 5.96
C GLU A 75 -7.15 -15.70 4.64
N ILE A 76 -6.60 -15.28 3.50
CA ILE A 76 -7.08 -15.71 2.17
C ILE A 76 -6.95 -17.22 2.00
N LYS A 77 -5.83 -17.82 2.40
CA LYS A 77 -5.63 -19.28 2.32
C LYS A 77 -6.64 -20.04 3.19
N LYS A 78 -6.93 -19.52 4.39
CA LYS A 78 -7.94 -20.09 5.28
C LYS A 78 -9.33 -20.07 4.64
N GLN A 79 -9.73 -18.91 4.11
CA GLN A 79 -11.02 -18.75 3.43
C GLN A 79 -11.13 -19.64 2.18
N MET A 80 -10.06 -19.74 1.38
CA MET A 80 -10.02 -20.63 0.22
C MET A 80 -10.24 -22.09 0.60
N LYS A 81 -9.60 -22.54 1.70
CA LYS A 81 -9.77 -23.92 2.19
C LYS A 81 -11.20 -24.20 2.62
N GLU A 82 -11.82 -23.29 3.38
CA GLU A 82 -13.22 -23.44 3.79
C GLU A 82 -14.17 -23.51 2.59
N LEU A 83 -13.93 -22.70 1.55
CA LEU A 83 -14.71 -22.75 0.31
C LEU A 83 -14.51 -24.07 -0.45
N GLN A 84 -13.28 -24.57 -0.52
CA GLN A 84 -12.98 -25.87 -1.14
C GLN A 84 -13.72 -27.01 -0.42
N ASP A 85 -13.64 -27.05 0.91
CA ASP A 85 -14.34 -28.05 1.73
C ASP A 85 -15.86 -27.98 1.52
N ARG A 86 -16.41 -26.77 1.37
CA ARG A 86 -17.84 -26.58 1.07
C ARG A 86 -18.21 -27.07 -0.33
N ILE A 87 -17.40 -26.77 -1.35
CA ILE A 87 -17.63 -27.23 -2.72
C ILE A 87 -17.59 -28.76 -2.76
N GLU A 88 -16.63 -29.40 -2.08
CA GLU A 88 -16.53 -30.87 -2.05
C GLU A 88 -17.77 -31.50 -1.40
N ARG A 89 -18.28 -30.91 -0.31
CA ARG A 89 -19.52 -31.37 0.35
C ARG A 89 -20.77 -31.21 -0.50
N LEU A 90 -20.80 -30.20 -1.38
CA LEU A 90 -21.93 -29.92 -2.28
C LEU A 90 -21.85 -30.68 -3.60
N SER A 91 -20.69 -31.27 -3.90
CA SER A 91 -20.44 -32.04 -5.13
C SER A 91 -20.54 -33.56 -4.90
N LYS A 92 -20.92 -33.98 -3.68
CA LYS A 92 -21.30 -35.35 -3.30
C LYS A 92 -22.82 -35.44 -3.20
#